data_AF-A0A2V5I091-F1
#
_entry.id   AF-A0A2V5I091-F1
#
_cell.length_a   1.000
_cell.length_b   1.000
_cell.length_c   1.000
_cell.angle_alpha   90.00
_cell.angle_beta   90.00
_cell.angle_gamma   90.00
#
_symmetry.space_group_name_H-M   'P 1'
#
loop_
_entity.id
_entity.type
_entity.pdbx_description
1 polymer ?
#
loop_
_entity_poly.entity_id
_entity_poly.type
_entity_poly.pdbx_seq_one_letter_code
_entity_poly.pdbx_strand_id
1 'polypeptide(L)'
;LPAIQQLSDVMWIEWAAQAAAAGVDASSLQYIFQMNVVNLDTRAVIDRAMGGVPAHQWQGYTDFSVESEAGYALLGSVNGNPQAGILINHKGALG
;
A
#
# COMPACT_ATOMS: atom_id res chain seq x y z
N LEU A 1 3.68 15.12 -18.31
CA LEU A 1 3.54 13.68 -18.65
C LEU A 1 2.06 13.33 -18.57
N PRO A 2 1.32 13.22 -19.69
CA PRO A 2 -0.11 12.94 -19.67
C PRO A 2 -0.49 11.49 -19.30
N ALA A 3 0.49 10.58 -19.27
CA ALA A 3 0.28 9.16 -19.03
C ALA A 3 0.37 8.75 -17.54
N ILE A 4 1.00 9.57 -16.69
CA ILE A 4 1.03 9.32 -15.24
C ILE A 4 -0.23 9.93 -14.65
N GLN A 5 -1.14 9.09 -14.17
CA GLN A 5 -2.44 9.52 -13.68
C GLN A 5 -2.61 9.27 -12.19
N GLN A 6 -1.85 8.33 -11.62
CA GLN A 6 -1.99 7.89 -10.24
C GLN A 6 -0.61 7.77 -9.56
N LEU A 7 -0.58 7.88 -8.24
CA LEU A 7 0.64 7.69 -7.46
C LEU A 7 1.19 6.26 -7.61
N SER A 8 0.32 5.26 -7.80
CA SER A 8 0.73 3.88 -8.09
C SER A 8 1.61 3.78 -9.34
N ASP A 9 1.37 4.61 -10.36
CA ASP A 9 2.16 4.61 -11.59
C ASP A 9 3.59 5.06 -11.30
N VAL A 10 3.75 6.11 -10.49
CA VAL A 10 5.06 6.61 -10.08
C VAL A 10 5.80 5.58 -9.24
N MET A 11 5.11 4.96 -8.28
CA MET A 11 5.69 3.91 -7.44
C MET A 11 6.15 2.70 -8.27
N TRP A 12 5.34 2.28 -9.25
CA TRP A 12 5.70 1.17 -10.14
C TRP A 12 6.89 1.51 -11.05
N ILE A 13 6.88 2.70 -11.68
CA ILE A 13 7.99 3.14 -12.53
C ILE A 13 9.31 3.13 -11.74
N GLU A 14 9.30 3.66 -10.52
CA GLU A 14 10.48 3.69 -9.66
C GLU A 14 10.95 2.27 -9.31
N TRP A 15 10.03 1.40 -8.86
CA TRP A 15 10.37 0.02 -8.52
C TRP A 15 10.92 -0.76 -9.73
N ALA A 16 10.23 -0.69 -10.87
CA ALA A 16 10.65 -1.38 -12.09
C ALA A 16 12.02 -0.90 -12.57
N ALA A 17 12.30 0.39 -12.48
CA ALA A 17 13.61 0.95 -12.81
C ALA A 17 14.72 0.44 -11.86
N GLN A 18 14.46 0.41 -10.55
CA GLN A 18 15.41 -0.11 -9.56
C GLN A 18 15.65 -1.61 -9.74
N ALA A 19 14.60 -2.41 -9.95
CA ALA A 19 14.71 -3.85 -10.18
C ALA A 19 15.57 -4.13 -11.42
N ALA A 20 15.32 -3.42 -12.52
CA ALA A 20 16.10 -3.54 -13.74
C ALA A 20 17.58 -3.14 -13.53
N ALA A 21 17.84 -2.05 -12.81
CA ALA A 21 19.20 -1.61 -12.51
C ALA A 21 19.97 -2.59 -11.60
N ALA A 22 19.26 -3.27 -10.70
CA ALA A 22 19.82 -4.30 -9.82
C ALA A 22 19.90 -5.69 -10.48
N GLY A 23 19.35 -5.87 -11.69
CA GLY A 23 19.31 -7.16 -12.38
C GLY A 23 18.41 -8.21 -11.70
N VAL A 24 17.37 -7.76 -10.97
CA VAL A 24 16.38 -8.63 -10.33
C VAL A 24 15.03 -8.51 -11.02
N ASP A 25 14.20 -9.53 -10.89
CA ASP A 25 12.83 -9.51 -11.44
C ASP A 25 11.95 -8.54 -10.64
N ALA A 26 11.07 -7.79 -11.32
CA ALA A 26 10.13 -6.90 -10.66
C ALA A 26 9.15 -7.65 -9.73
N SER A 27 8.93 -8.94 -9.96
CA SER A 27 8.16 -9.83 -9.09
C SER A 27 8.82 -10.08 -7.74
N SER A 28 10.08 -9.65 -7.54
CA SER A 28 10.77 -9.79 -6.25
C SER A 28 10.31 -8.79 -5.19
N LEU A 29 9.29 -7.97 -5.47
CA LEU A 29 8.72 -7.02 -4.53
C LEU A 29 8.02 -7.76 -3.37
N GLN A 30 8.54 -7.61 -2.15
CA GLN A 30 7.98 -8.28 -0.97
C GLN A 30 7.12 -7.36 -0.11
N TYR A 31 7.51 -6.09 0.04
CA TYR A 31 6.86 -5.17 0.96
C TYR A 31 6.72 -3.79 0.33
N ILE A 32 5.54 -3.21 0.49
CA ILE A 32 5.32 -1.77 0.34
C ILE A 32 4.78 -1.30 1.68
N PHE A 33 5.42 -0.30 2.27
CA PHE A 33 4.98 0.24 3.54
C PHE A 33 4.92 1.77 3.47
N GLN A 34 4.05 2.34 4.29
CA GLN A 34 4.01 3.77 4.53
C GLN A 34 4.19 4.01 6.01
N MET A 35 5.04 4.96 6.34
CA MET A 35 5.31 5.36 7.71
C MET A 35 4.77 6.77 7.95
N ASN A 36 4.52 7.10 9.22
CA ASN A 36 4.08 8.44 9.62
C ASN A 36 2.80 8.90 8.90
N VAL A 37 1.78 8.04 8.87
CA VAL A 37 0.46 8.39 8.36
C VAL A 37 -0.19 9.44 9.28
N VAL A 38 -0.15 10.71 8.86
CA VAL A 38 -0.64 11.83 9.68
C VAL A 38 -2.02 12.34 9.27
N ASN A 39 -2.52 12.01 8.08
CA ASN A 39 -3.86 12.44 7.66
C ASN A 39 -4.94 11.75 8.50
N LEU A 40 -5.94 12.54 8.89
CA LEU A 40 -6.95 12.11 9.84
C LEU A 40 -7.88 11.03 9.26
N ASP A 41 -8.16 11.09 7.95
CA ASP A 41 -9.07 10.14 7.29
C ASP A 41 -8.51 8.72 7.31
N THR A 42 -7.26 8.52 6.90
CA THR A 42 -6.62 7.20 6.97
C THR A 42 -6.47 6.75 8.42
N ARG A 43 -6.11 7.65 9.34
CA ARG A 43 -5.99 7.30 10.76
C ARG A 43 -7.33 6.82 11.33
N ALA A 44 -8.44 7.45 10.98
CA ALA A 44 -9.77 6.99 11.38
C ALA A 44 -10.10 5.59 10.83
N VAL A 45 -9.68 5.29 9.59
CA VAL A 45 -9.81 3.96 9.00
C VAL A 45 -8.96 2.93 9.76
N ILE A 46 -7.70 3.26 10.07
CA ILE A 46 -6.81 2.40 10.87
C ILE A 46 -7.41 2.15 12.25
N ASP A 47 -7.82 3.20 12.98
CA ASP A 47 -8.41 3.08 14.31
C ASP A 47 -9.65 2.17 14.28
N ARG A 48 -10.51 2.31 13.26
CA ARG A 48 -11.66 1.42 13.07
C ARG A 48 -11.26 -0.02 12.77
N ALA A 49 -10.28 -0.24 11.89
CA ALA A 49 -9.77 -1.57 11.56
C ALA A 49 -9.18 -2.27 12.79
N MET A 50 -8.54 -1.51 13.68
CA MET A 50 -7.95 -1.95 14.94
C MET A 50 -8.96 -2.11 16.09
N GLY A 51 -10.27 -2.11 15.80
CA GLY A 51 -11.31 -2.27 16.82
C GLY A 51 -11.52 -1.05 17.71
N GLY A 52 -11.17 0.14 17.23
CA GLY A 52 -11.33 1.42 17.94
C GLY A 52 -10.14 1.80 18.82
N VAL A 53 -9.06 1.02 18.85
CA VAL A 53 -7.82 1.39 19.52
C VAL A 53 -7.11 2.45 18.68
N PRO A 54 -6.85 3.67 19.22
CA PRO A 54 -6.15 4.68 18.46
C PRO A 54 -4.74 4.23 18.07
N ALA A 55 -4.34 4.47 16.82
CA ALA A 55 -3.06 4.00 16.27
C ALA A 55 -1.83 4.44 17.08
N HIS A 56 -1.90 5.60 17.76
CA HIS A 56 -0.84 6.11 18.62
C HIS A 56 -0.69 5.38 19.97
N GLN A 57 -1.66 4.53 20.32
CA GLN A 57 -1.67 3.70 21.54
C GLN A 57 -1.40 2.23 21.23
N TRP A 58 -1.46 1.84 19.96
CA TRP A 58 -1.22 0.48 19.51
C TRP A 58 0.25 0.08 19.72
N GLN A 59 0.49 -1.11 20.27
CA GLN A 59 1.83 -1.69 20.44
C GLN A 59 1.92 -3.01 19.67
N GLY A 60 2.98 -3.18 18.88
CA GLY A 60 3.21 -4.37 18.05
C GLY A 60 2.72 -4.22 16.62
N TYR A 61 2.40 -5.33 15.95
CA TYR A 61 1.87 -5.38 14.59
C TYR A 61 0.51 -6.09 14.59
N THR A 62 -0.35 -5.70 13.66
CA THR A 62 -1.58 -6.44 13.34
C THR A 62 -1.59 -6.69 11.84
N ASP A 63 -1.81 -7.94 11.48
CA ASP A 63 -1.96 -8.35 10.09
C ASP A 63 -3.43 -8.43 9.76
N PHE A 64 -3.82 -7.79 8.66
CA PHE A 64 -5.14 -7.94 8.07
C PHE A 64 -5.00 -8.67 6.75
N SER A 65 -5.80 -9.72 6.54
CA SER A 65 -5.93 -10.32 5.21
C SER A 65 -6.45 -9.28 4.23
N VAL A 66 -5.90 -9.27 3.01
CA VAL A 66 -6.40 -8.41 1.91
C VAL A 66 -7.83 -8.75 1.49
N GLU A 67 -8.36 -9.90 1.91
CA GLU A 67 -9.74 -10.34 1.66
C GLU A 67 -10.69 -10.02 2.83
N SER A 68 -10.18 -9.40 3.90
CA SER A 68 -11.01 -8.97 5.04
C SER A 68 -11.59 -7.58 4.83
N GLU A 69 -12.72 -7.27 5.49
CA GLU A 69 -13.29 -5.91 5.48
C GLU A 69 -12.29 -4.85 5.93
N ALA A 70 -11.46 -5.16 6.94
CA ALA A 70 -10.40 -4.28 7.41
C ALA A 70 -9.30 -4.09 6.35
N GLY A 71 -8.89 -5.16 5.67
CA GLY A 71 -7.93 -5.11 4.56
C GLY A 71 -8.44 -4.24 3.41
N TYR A 72 -9.70 -4.41 3.00
CA TYR A 72 -10.33 -3.58 1.98
C TYR A 72 -10.45 -2.11 2.42
N ALA A 73 -10.82 -1.85 3.67
CA ALA A 73 -10.90 -0.48 4.18
C ALA A 73 -9.52 0.19 4.16
N LEU A 74 -8.47 -0.51 4.58
CA LEU A 74 -7.10 -0.02 4.54
C LEU A 74 -6.63 0.25 3.11
N LEU A 75 -6.82 -0.70 2.19
CA LEU A 75 -6.47 -0.53 0.77
C LEU A 75 -7.29 0.58 0.08
N GLY A 76 -8.51 0.83 0.53
CA GLY A 76 -9.38 1.90 0.02
C GLY A 76 -9.09 3.28 0.61
N SER A 77 -8.29 3.37 1.67
CA SER A 77 -7.93 4.65 2.29
C SER A 77 -7.06 5.51 1.37
N VAL A 78 -6.97 6.81 1.64
CA VAL A 78 -6.11 7.75 0.89
C VAL A 78 -4.66 7.23 0.78
N ASN A 79 -4.17 6.64 1.86
CA ASN A 79 -2.80 6.12 1.94
C ASN A 79 -2.64 4.72 1.40
N GLY A 80 -3.68 3.87 1.44
CA GLY A 80 -3.61 2.51 0.90
C GLY A 80 -3.94 2.41 -0.58
N ASN A 81 -4.63 3.41 -1.14
CA ASN A 81 -5.07 3.42 -2.53
C ASN A 81 -3.92 3.22 -3.55
N PRO A 82 -2.74 3.84 -3.40
CA PRO A 82 -1.62 3.59 -4.30
C PRO A 82 -1.12 2.14 -4.29
N GLN A 83 -1.08 1.50 -3.12
CA GLN A 83 -0.70 0.09 -2.96
C GLN A 83 -1.75 -0.81 -3.60
N ALA A 84 -3.03 -0.51 -3.38
CA ALA A 84 -4.12 -1.19 -4.08
C ALA A 84 -3.97 -1.05 -5.60
N GLY A 85 -3.62 0.14 -6.09
CA GLY A 85 -3.34 0.40 -7.50
C GLY A 85 -2.20 -0.46 -8.06
N ILE A 86 -1.11 -0.65 -7.30
CA ILE A 86 -0.04 -1.58 -7.69
C ILE A 86 -0.57 -3.00 -7.81
N LEU A 87 -1.31 -3.48 -6.81
CA LEU A 87 -1.86 -4.83 -6.79
C LEU A 87 -2.86 -5.06 -7.94
N ILE A 88 -3.65 -4.05 -8.30
CA ILE A 88 -4.65 -4.14 -9.38
C ILE A 88 -3.98 -4.09 -10.75
N ASN A 89 -3.12 -3.10 -10.99
CA ASN A 89 -2.62 -2.78 -12.32
C ASN A 89 -1.37 -3.58 -12.71
N HIS A 90 -0.61 -4.08 -11.73
CA HIS A 90 0.66 -4.78 -11.97
C HIS A 90 0.68 -6.22 -11.46
N LYS A 91 -0.49 -6.80 -11.16
CA LYS A 91 -0.61 -8.19 -10.70
C LYS A 91 0.19 -9.18 -11.54
N GLY A 92 0.06 -9.09 -12.87
CA GLY A 92 0.75 -10.01 -13.79
C GLY A 92 2.28 -9.93 -13.75
N ALA A 93 2.84 -8.81 -13.30
CA ALA A 93 4.28 -8.65 -13.10
C ALA A 93 4.74 -9.01 -11.67
N LEU A 94 3.80 -9.16 -10.73
CA LEU A 94 4.06 -9.46 -9.33
C LEU A 94 3.84 -10.95 -8.98
N GLY A 95 3.12 -11.69 -9.83
CA GLY A 95 2.76 -13.11 -9.62
C GLY A 95 1.29 -13.27 -9.30
#